data_AF-A0A7J7JI24-F1
#
_entry.id   AF-A0A7J7JI24-F1
#
_cell.length_a   1.000
_cell.length_b   1.000
_cell.length_c   1.000
_cell.angle_alpha   90.00
_cell.angle_beta   90.00
_cell.angle_gamma   90.00
#
_symmetry.space_group_name_H-M   'P 1'
#
loop_
_entity.id
_entity.type
_entity.pdbx_description
1 polymer ?
#
loop_
_entity_poly.entity_id
_entity_poly.type
_entity_poly.pdbx_seq_one_letter_code
_entity_poly.pdbx_strand_id
1 'polypeptide(L)' 'MLCITCGVHISRIILKESASSSEDQEDRRMMIQHKFNKFTHWGLEHVPGADNCTQKSLAWLELSRVLHSPVDE' A
#
# COMPACT_ATOMS: atom_id res chain seq x y z
N MET A 1 -12.97 -7.24 13.61
CA MET A 1 -11.64 -6.62 13.40
C MET A 1 -10.67 -7.66 12.86
N LEU A 2 -9.92 -7.35 11.80
CA LEU A 2 -8.85 -8.20 11.28
C LEU A 2 -7.53 -7.41 11.27
N CYS A 3 -6.50 -7.93 11.93
CA CYS A 3 -5.16 -7.34 11.85
C CYS A 3 -4.47 -7.87 10.59
N ILE A 4 -4.17 -6.98 9.65
CA ILE A 4 -3.49 -7.33 8.42
C ILE A 4 -2.00 -7.06 8.63
N THR A 5 -1.24 -8.16 8.68
CA THR A 5 0.22 -8.10 8.63
C THR A 5 0.65 -8.21 7.18
N CYS A 6 1.57 -7.33 6.82
CA CYS A 6 1.87 -7.05 5.45
C CYS A 6 3.26 -7.67 5.19
N GLY A 7 3.44 -8.45 4.10
CA GLY A 7 4.64 -9.28 3.83
C GLY A 7 6.00 -8.55 3.88
N VAL A 8 7.09 -9.28 4.06
CA VAL A 8 8.41 -8.70 4.41
C VAL A 8 9.08 -7.93 3.27
N HIS A 9 8.68 -8.17 2.02
CA HIS A 9 9.36 -7.65 0.82
C HIS A 9 8.83 -6.30 0.32
N ILE A 10 7.88 -5.67 1.02
CA ILE A 10 7.20 -4.47 0.55
C ILE A 10 7.25 -3.37 1.61
N SER A 11 7.73 -2.19 1.21
CA SER A 11 7.71 -1.00 2.07
C SER A 11 6.31 -0.39 2.09
N ARG A 12 5.74 -0.13 3.28
CA ARG A 12 4.53 0.69 3.40
C ARG A 12 4.85 2.03 4.02
N ILE A 13 4.34 3.05 3.37
CA ILE A 13 4.58 4.44 3.70
C ILE A 13 3.28 5.22 3.67
N ILE A 14 3.18 6.21 4.54
CA ILE A 14 2.18 7.27 4.45
C ILE A 14 2.88 8.45 3.79
N LEU A 15 2.41 8.85 2.61
CA LEU A 15 2.92 10.00 1.88
C LEU A 15 2.03 11.21 2.13
N LYS A 16 2.64 12.38 2.24
CA LYS A 16 1.96 13.67 2.24
C LYS A 16 2.60 14.56 1.19
N GLU A 17 1.77 15.15 0.35
CA GLU A 17 2.22 16.18 -0.59
C GLU A 17 2.73 17.40 0.19
N SER A 18 3.91 17.90 -0.16
CA SER A 18 4.41 19.15 0.40
C SER A 18 3.62 20.31 -0.20
N ALA A 19 3.07 21.19 0.63
CA ALA A 19 2.45 22.41 0.12
C ALA A 19 3.51 23.30 -0.54
N SER A 20 3.39 23.53 -1.85
CA SER A 20 4.12 24.60 -2.55
C SER A 20 3.34 25.90 -2.36
N SER A 21 3.93 26.88 -1.70
CA SER A 21 3.34 28.21 -1.51
C SER A 21 3.63 29.18 -2.67
N SER A 22 3.96 28.69 -3.86
CA SER A 22 4.41 29.55 -4.95
C SER A 22 3.84 29.09 -6.29
N GLU A 23 2.99 29.95 -6.85
CA GLU A 23 2.63 29.97 -8.27
C GLU A 23 3.90 30.27 -9.07
N ASP A 24 4.58 29.22 -9.54
CA ASP A 24 5.18 29.12 -10.87
C ASP A 24 6.06 27.86 -10.93
N GLN A 25 5.55 26.82 -11.62
CA GLN A 25 6.28 25.61 -12.04
C GLN A 25 7.13 24.87 -10.97
N GLU A 26 6.56 24.53 -9.82
CA GLU A 26 7.25 23.62 -8.89
C GLU A 26 6.86 22.15 -9.15
N ASP A 27 7.87 21.29 -9.36
CA ASP A 27 7.71 19.82 -9.34
C ASP A 27 6.99 19.39 -8.06
N ARG A 28 5.88 18.67 -8.19
CA ARG A 28 5.11 18.15 -7.05
C ARG A 28 6.01 17.25 -6.21
N ARG A 29 6.28 17.64 -4.95
CA ARG A 29 7.10 16.85 -4.02
C ARG A 29 6.22 16.09 -3.02
N MET A 30 6.54 14.82 -2.84
CA MET A 30 5.92 13.94 -1.84
C MET A 30 6.90 13.67 -0.72
N MET A 31 6.44 13.74 0.53
CA MET A 31 7.25 13.42 1.71
C MET A 31 6.70 12.21 2.43
N ILE A 32 7.59 11.31 2.85
CA ILE A 32 7.25 10.19 3.74
C ILE A 32 6.98 10.76 5.13
N GLN A 33 5.75 10.62 5.61
CA GLN A 33 5.37 10.96 6.98
C GLN A 33 5.67 9.80 7.93
N HIS A 34 5.26 8.59 7.56
CA HIS A 34 5.35 7.42 8.42
C HIS A 34 5.60 6.14 7.63
N LYS A 35 6.10 5.12 8.34
CA LYS A 35 6.21 3.74 7.86
C LYS A 35 5.39 2.84 8.76
N PHE A 36 4.79 1.78 8.20
CA PHE A 36 4.01 0.81 8.98
C PHE A 36 4.17 -0.61 8.44
N ASN A 37 3.99 -1.60 9.31
CA ASN A 37 4.11 -3.02 8.95
C ASN A 37 2.79 -3.80 9.10
N LYS A 38 1.84 -3.23 9.83
CA LYS A 38 0.51 -3.78 10.05
C LYS A 38 -0.51 -2.66 10.11
N PHE A 39 -1.73 -2.97 9.69
CA PHE A 39 -2.87 -2.08 9.88
C PHE A 39 -4.09 -2.90 10.27
N THR A 40 -5.07 -2.21 10.83
CA THR A 40 -6.31 -2.84 11.29
C THR A 40 -7.40 -2.61 10.27
N HIS A 41 -7.98 -3.70 9.76
CA HIS A 41 -9.16 -3.66 8.92
C HIS A 41 -10.43 -3.89 9.74
N TRP A 42 -11.33 -2.93 9.67
CA TRP A 42 -12.57 -2.93 10.44
C TRP A 42 -13.74 -3.28 9.53
N GLY A 43 -14.48 -4.31 9.92
CA GLY A 43 -15.79 -4.59 9.36
C GLY A 43 -16.87 -4.03 10.30
N LEU A 44 -18.01 -3.65 9.73
CA LEU A 44 -19.12 -3.04 10.46
C LEU A 44 -19.69 -4.00 11.52
N GLU A 45 -20.08 -5.20 11.09
CA GLU A 45 -20.73 -6.21 11.96
C GLU A 45 -19.91 -7.50 12.10
N HIS A 46 -19.15 -7.85 11.06
CA HIS A 46 -18.40 -9.10 10.99
C HIS A 46 -16.92 -8.84 10.74
N VAL A 47 -16.09 -9.81 11.16
CA VAL A 47 -14.68 -9.83 10.76
C VAL A 47 -14.61 -9.97 9.24
N PRO A 48 -13.89 -9.10 8.53
CA PRO A 48 -13.71 -9.23 7.09
C PRO A 48 -13.15 -10.61 6.73
N GLY A 49 -13.91 -11.39 5.95
CA GLY A 49 -13.50 -12.70 5.47
C GLY A 49 -12.51 -12.64 4.31
N ALA A 50 -12.08 -13.81 3.83
CA ALA A 50 -11.10 -13.98 2.75
C ALA A 50 -11.54 -13.36 1.41
N ASP A 51 -12.85 -13.30 1.17
CA ASP A 51 -13.41 -12.73 -0.06
C ASP A 51 -13.41 -11.20 -0.13
N ASN A 52 -12.91 -10.53 0.90
CA ASN A 52 -12.85 -9.08 0.93
C ASN A 52 -11.88 -8.52 -0.12
N CYS A 53 -12.33 -7.50 -0.87
CA CYS A 53 -11.54 -6.81 -1.88
C CYS A 53 -10.18 -6.34 -1.37
N THR A 54 -10.06 -5.86 -0.13
CA THR A 54 -8.79 -5.43 0.48
C THR A 54 -7.77 -6.57 0.53
N GLN A 55 -8.19 -7.79 0.90
CA GLN A 55 -7.27 -8.93 0.93
C GLN A 55 -6.86 -9.36 -0.49
N LYS A 56 -7.81 -9.37 -1.43
CA LYS A 56 -7.54 -9.66 -2.84
C LYS A 56 -6.57 -8.65 -3.46
N SER A 57 -6.71 -7.36 -3.15
CA SER A 57 -5.78 -6.31 -3.59
C SER A 57 -4.38 -6.48 -3.01
N LEU A 58 -4.25 -6.96 -1.77
CA LEU A 58 -2.93 -7.24 -1.19
C LEU A 58 -2.26 -8.47 -1.83
N ALA A 59 -3.05 -9.48 -2.23
CA ALA A 59 -2.55 -10.65 -2.96
C ALA A 59 -1.99 -10.29 -4.35
N TRP A 60 -2.50 -9.23 -4.99
CA TRP A 60 -1.99 -8.73 -6.27
C TRP A 60 -0.50 -8.40 -6.24
N LEU A 61 0.03 -7.97 -5.09
CA LEU A 61 1.45 -7.60 -4.97
C LEU A 61 2.40 -8.78 -5.24
N GLU A 62 2.04 -9.99 -4.79
CA GLU A 62 2.85 -11.18 -5.08
C GLU A 62 2.65 -11.66 -6.51
N LEU A 63 1.42 -11.57 -7.03
CA LEU A 63 1.13 -11.93 -8.42
C LEU A 63 1.89 -11.03 -9.39
N SER A 64 1.86 -9.72 -9.19
CA SER A 64 2.56 -8.75 -10.05
C SER A 64 4.08 -8.96 -10.02
N ARG A 65 4.64 -9.31 -8.86
CA ARG A 65 6.06 -9.65 -8.74
C ARG A 65 6.46 -10.79 -9.67
N VAL A 66 5.66 -11.86 -9.72
CA VAL A 66 5.91 -13.00 -10.60
C VAL A 66 5.69 -12.62 -12.06
N LEU A 67 4.57 -11.96 -12.37
CA LEU A 67 4.21 -11.57 -13.75
C LEU A 67 5.23 -10.63 -14.41
N HIS A 68 5.83 -9.72 -13.63
CA HIS A 68 6.84 -8.78 -14.11
C HIS A 68 8.28 -9.25 -13.85
N SER A 69 8.48 -10.51 -13.44
CA SER A 69 9.82 -11.08 -13.36
C SER A 69 10.43 -11.19 -14.76
N PRO A 70 11.75 -10.93 -14.91
CA PRO A 70 12.43 -11.11 -16.18
C PRO A 70 12.32 -12.57 -16.64
N VAL A 71 12.27 -12.79 -17.96
CA VAL A 71 12.28 -14.13 -18.55
C VAL A 71 13.74 -14.51 -18.76
N ASP A 72 14.13 -15.72 -18.32
CA ASP A 72 15.44 -16.28 -18.62
C ASP A 72 15.56 -16.55 -20.14
N GLU A 73 16.71 -16.22 -20.75
CA GLU A 73 16.98 -16.45 -22.18
C GLU A 73 17.13 -17.94 -22.55
#